data_AF-A0A7M5X9N2-F1
#
_entry.id   AF-A0A7M5X9N2-F1
#
_cell.length_a   1.000
_cell.length_b   1.000
_cell.length_c   1.000
_cell.angle_alpha   90.00
_cell.angle_beta   90.00
_cell.angle_gamma   90.00
#
_symmetry.space_group_name_H-M   'P 1'
#
loop_
_entity.id
_entity.type
_entity.pdbx_description
1 polymer ?
#
loop_
_entity_poly.entity_id
_entity_poly.type
_entity_poly.pdbx_seq_one_letter_code
_entity_poly.pdbx_strand_id
1 'polypeptide(L)'
;MFQIESQNIELKKDQIYALEIIQGGKHFTKYSLQWKPFGSTFNRYTAIGQENLFHQDGKMVPGLLKQKYDPKPIYSPNDSELRRLSFYKLPMLESRHLIDEAGLYCEEREKRYIKVDQLYQGYNEYTDNVKSYPQEYFKFGLDNRYTLLDKATALQIADRTFKKLSRAHQSTLELVNVVYVMSNFGPLHNQTITSGPKYFFVELDVRNKSHGSKVFRASHFVEPINEPTKDLCFVREWAPKGHGQVEINLMTAIKNQRAWLNYLILMLEELLTEIKDTNVILNLIDYNSTDGDYEQILKASKLKFKYMNPIRDSKLSTKFSKVKALNYGIKHVQNENSIVFILDLHLQLPLNIFDRIRKLTIQNRTAYNPTLMKLGCGDHEQYTPKMKSTIWLDYGTGMMSMYKSDWMKVGCFNEKLFKDKWGGEDWEVMDRMVGNGIQIIHQRLPRFYHIHHDRKHMWNKT
;
A
#
# COMPACT_ATOMS: atom_id res chain seq x y z
N MET A 1 -53.93 -0.01 13.19
CA MET A 1 -53.65 0.15 14.63
C MET A 1 -52.90 -1.11 15.03
N PHE A 2 -51.57 -1.05 15.10
CA PHE A 2 -50.74 -2.20 15.45
C PHE A 2 -50.17 -1.90 16.83
N GLN A 3 -50.66 -2.63 17.82
CA GLN A 3 -50.07 -2.66 19.15
C GLN A 3 -49.00 -3.76 19.11
N ILE A 4 -47.75 -3.39 19.36
CA ILE A 4 -46.61 -4.31 19.40
C ILE A 4 -46.02 -4.21 20.80
N GLU A 5 -46.00 -5.32 21.52
CA GLU A 5 -45.29 -5.45 22.80
C GLU A 5 -43.80 -5.63 22.53
N SER A 6 -42.96 -4.87 23.23
CA SER A 6 -41.51 -4.98 23.17
C SER A 6 -41.02 -6.29 23.79
N GLN A 7 -40.22 -7.08 23.07
CA GLN A 7 -39.39 -8.13 23.68
C GLN A 7 -37.91 -7.78 23.60
N ASN A 8 -37.23 -7.89 24.73
CA ASN A 8 -35.77 -7.76 24.82
C ASN A 8 -35.13 -9.07 24.38
N ILE A 9 -34.17 -8.99 23.45
CA ILE A 9 -33.38 -10.15 23.02
C ILE A 9 -31.99 -10.02 23.63
N GLU A 10 -31.61 -11.04 24.41
CA GLU A 10 -30.32 -11.10 25.08
C GLU A 10 -29.29 -11.80 24.18
N LEU A 11 -28.34 -11.03 23.64
CA LEU A 11 -27.25 -11.56 22.81
C LEU A 11 -26.07 -11.96 23.68
N LYS A 12 -25.46 -13.12 23.40
CA LYS A 12 -24.26 -13.56 24.10
C LYS A 12 -23.07 -12.69 23.71
N LYS A 13 -22.34 -12.21 24.72
CA LYS A 13 -21.10 -11.44 24.60
C LYS A 13 -20.04 -12.21 23.79
N ASP A 14 -19.20 -11.49 23.03
CA ASP A 14 -18.04 -12.02 22.30
C ASP A 14 -18.36 -12.99 21.14
N GLN A 15 -19.60 -12.97 20.63
CA GLN A 15 -20.03 -13.67 19.43
C GLN A 15 -20.27 -12.66 18.29
N ILE A 16 -19.85 -13.00 17.07
CA ILE A 16 -20.10 -12.18 15.87
C ILE A 16 -21.43 -12.60 15.28
N TYR A 17 -22.35 -11.66 15.05
CA TYR A 17 -23.63 -11.95 14.41
C TYR A 17 -23.75 -11.23 13.07
N ALA A 18 -24.32 -11.89 12.08
CA ALA A 18 -24.72 -11.31 10.79
C ALA A 18 -26.25 -11.20 10.75
N LEU A 19 -26.74 -10.16 10.08
CA LEU A 19 -28.16 -9.96 9.79
C LEU A 19 -28.45 -10.51 8.39
N GLU A 20 -29.39 -11.44 8.28
CA GLU A 20 -29.76 -12.05 7.01
C GLU A 20 -31.27 -11.89 6.74
N ILE A 21 -31.61 -11.55 5.50
CA ILE A 21 -32.99 -11.50 5.01
C ILE A 21 -33.33 -12.88 4.47
N ILE A 22 -34.25 -13.59 5.12
CA ILE A 22 -34.50 -15.00 4.79
C ILE A 22 -35.54 -15.14 3.67
N GLN A 23 -36.40 -14.14 3.46
CA GLN A 23 -37.34 -14.14 2.35
C GLN A 23 -37.68 -12.71 1.90
N GLY A 24 -37.55 -12.46 0.58
CA GLY A 24 -37.83 -11.17 -0.04
C GLY A 24 -37.80 -11.26 -1.57
N GLY A 25 -38.90 -11.71 -2.17
CA GLY A 25 -39.13 -11.66 -3.62
C GLY A 25 -39.86 -10.37 -4.03
N LYS A 26 -39.85 -10.05 -5.34
CA LYS A 26 -40.35 -8.79 -5.96
C LYS A 26 -41.78 -8.34 -5.60
N HIS A 27 -42.57 -9.14 -4.87
CA HIS A 27 -43.98 -8.85 -4.56
C HIS A 27 -44.40 -9.07 -3.10
N PHE A 28 -43.47 -9.13 -2.13
CA PHE A 28 -43.86 -9.29 -0.71
C PHE A 28 -43.87 -7.97 0.07
N THR A 29 -44.93 -7.73 0.85
CA THR A 29 -45.14 -6.56 1.74
C THR A 29 -44.62 -6.79 3.18
N LYS A 30 -43.82 -7.85 3.38
CA LYS A 30 -43.60 -8.44 4.70
C LYS A 30 -42.22 -9.14 4.72
N TYR A 31 -41.28 -8.68 5.55
CA TYR A 31 -39.87 -9.14 5.60
C TYR A 31 -39.54 -9.84 6.92
N SER A 32 -38.94 -11.03 6.87
CA SER A 32 -38.40 -11.70 8.06
C SER A 32 -36.89 -11.50 8.14
N LEU A 33 -36.42 -11.05 9.31
CA LEU A 33 -35.01 -10.82 9.61
C LEU A 33 -34.53 -11.83 10.65
N GLN A 34 -33.33 -12.35 10.45
CA GLN A 34 -32.70 -13.23 11.44
C GLN A 34 -31.25 -12.83 11.69
N TRP A 35 -30.86 -12.92 12.96
CA TRP A 35 -29.46 -12.77 13.38
C TRP A 35 -28.81 -14.14 13.49
N LYS A 36 -27.63 -14.30 12.88
CA LYS A 36 -26.90 -15.57 12.87
C LYS A 36 -25.49 -15.38 13.40
N PRO A 37 -25.00 -16.22 14.33
CA PRO A 37 -23.58 -16.28 14.64
C PRO A 37 -22.76 -16.56 13.37
N PHE A 38 -21.65 -15.88 13.19
CA PHE A 38 -20.83 -15.98 11.99
C PHE A 38 -20.16 -17.36 11.92
N GLY A 39 -20.63 -18.22 11.01
CA GLY A 39 -19.98 -19.49 10.66
C GLY A 39 -20.56 -20.79 11.26
N SER A 40 -21.79 -20.82 11.79
CA SER A 40 -22.42 -22.09 12.23
C SER A 40 -23.17 -22.82 11.11
N THR A 41 -23.04 -24.15 11.04
CA THR A 41 -23.92 -25.01 10.23
C THR A 41 -25.24 -25.26 10.96
N PHE A 42 -26.33 -25.18 10.18
CA PHE A 42 -27.73 -25.46 10.51
C PHE A 42 -28.00 -26.15 11.85
N ASN A 43 -28.71 -25.43 12.73
CA ASN A 43 -29.60 -25.90 13.81
C ASN A 43 -29.34 -25.19 15.13
N ARG A 44 -29.93 -23.98 15.27
CA ARG A 44 -30.57 -23.41 16.48
C ARG A 44 -30.77 -21.92 16.20
N TYR A 45 -32.01 -21.55 15.85
CA TYR A 45 -32.39 -20.20 15.43
C TYR A 45 -33.39 -19.57 16.41
N THR A 46 -33.36 -18.25 16.52
CA THR A 46 -34.49 -17.45 17.04
C THR A 46 -34.87 -16.46 15.94
N ALA A 47 -36.07 -16.60 15.37
CA ALA A 47 -36.57 -15.71 14.33
C ALA A 47 -37.06 -14.39 14.94
N ILE A 48 -36.75 -13.26 14.31
CA ILE A 48 -37.36 -11.98 14.68
C ILE A 48 -38.46 -11.67 13.66
N GLY A 49 -39.67 -11.42 14.16
CA GLY A 49 -40.85 -11.08 13.37
C GLY A 49 -40.71 -9.75 12.63
N GLN A 50 -41.65 -9.50 11.70
CA GLN A 50 -41.75 -8.37 10.77
C GLN A 50 -41.87 -6.96 11.40
N GLU A 51 -41.73 -6.86 12.71
CA GLU A 51 -42.29 -5.81 13.55
C GLU A 51 -41.28 -4.68 13.82
N ASN A 52 -40.01 -4.89 13.42
CA ASN A 52 -38.90 -3.98 13.66
C ASN A 52 -38.50 -3.15 12.41
N LEU A 53 -39.43 -2.94 11.50
CA LEU A 53 -39.25 -2.12 10.30
C LEU A 53 -40.21 -0.93 10.35
N PHE A 54 -39.69 0.29 10.23
CA PHE A 54 -40.51 1.49 10.18
C PHE A 54 -40.69 1.99 8.73
N HIS A 55 -41.89 2.53 8.47
CA HIS A 55 -42.29 3.09 7.19
C HIS A 55 -42.29 4.63 7.30
N GLN A 56 -41.42 5.30 6.55
CA GLN A 56 -41.48 6.74 6.35
C GLN A 56 -41.50 7.01 4.83
N ASP A 57 -42.58 7.64 4.36
CA ASP A 57 -42.77 8.12 2.99
C ASP A 57 -42.44 7.11 1.86
N GLY A 58 -42.75 5.83 2.08
CA GLY A 58 -42.63 4.77 1.06
C GLY A 58 -41.24 4.18 0.85
N LYS A 59 -40.27 4.44 1.75
CA LYS A 59 -38.95 3.76 1.76
C LYS A 59 -38.66 3.14 3.13
N MET A 60 -38.14 1.91 3.14
CA MET A 60 -37.63 1.24 4.34
C MET A 60 -36.27 1.83 4.73
N VAL A 61 -36.11 2.24 6.00
CA VAL A 61 -34.82 2.67 6.55
C VAL A 61 -34.48 1.78 7.77
N PRO A 62 -33.29 1.15 7.82
CA PRO A 62 -32.86 0.40 9.00
C PRO A 62 -32.55 1.33 10.18
N GLY A 63 -33.12 1.05 11.36
CA GLY A 63 -32.75 1.68 12.63
C GLY A 63 -31.51 1.03 13.26
N LEU A 64 -30.63 1.84 13.85
CA LEU A 64 -29.33 1.43 14.38
C LEU A 64 -29.37 1.34 15.92
N LEU A 65 -29.03 0.19 16.50
CA LEU A 65 -28.70 0.04 17.93
C LEU A 65 -27.29 -0.53 18.05
N LYS A 66 -26.42 0.20 18.73
CA LYS A 66 -24.96 0.06 18.74
C LYS A 66 -24.51 -0.66 20.02
N GLN A 67 -23.94 -1.85 19.92
CA GLN A 67 -23.20 -2.47 21.03
C GLN A 67 -21.69 -2.27 20.85
N LYS A 68 -21.04 -2.03 22.00
CA LYS A 68 -19.63 -1.65 22.17
C LYS A 68 -18.70 -2.66 21.49
N TYR A 69 -18.12 -2.24 20.38
CA TYR A 69 -16.99 -2.85 19.69
C TYR A 69 -15.84 -3.04 20.69
N ASP A 70 -15.39 -4.28 20.88
CA ASP A 70 -14.07 -4.54 21.47
C ASP A 70 -13.10 -4.66 20.29
N PRO A 71 -12.33 -3.60 19.95
CA PRO A 71 -11.40 -3.63 18.84
C PRO A 71 -10.33 -4.66 19.16
N LYS A 72 -10.36 -5.82 18.50
CA LYS A 72 -9.09 -6.52 18.29
C LYS A 72 -8.22 -5.57 17.47
N PRO A 73 -6.96 -5.35 17.86
CA PRO A 73 -6.08 -4.48 17.10
C PRO A 73 -5.97 -5.01 15.66
N ILE A 74 -6.05 -4.12 14.68
CA ILE A 74 -5.80 -4.41 13.26
C ILE A 74 -4.41 -5.06 13.12
N TYR A 75 -3.47 -4.75 14.01
CA TYR A 75 -2.16 -5.38 14.10
C TYR A 75 -2.00 -6.17 15.41
N SER A 76 -1.92 -7.51 15.32
CA SER A 76 -1.70 -8.37 16.50
C SER A 76 -0.21 -8.49 16.88
N PRO A 77 0.20 -8.18 18.12
CA PRO A 77 1.61 -8.29 18.57
C PRO A 77 2.19 -9.71 18.63
N ASN A 78 1.33 -10.74 18.62
CA ASN A 78 1.70 -12.15 18.75
C ASN A 78 1.87 -12.87 17.41
N ASP A 79 1.67 -12.17 16.30
CA ASP A 79 1.90 -12.73 14.98
C ASP A 79 3.40 -12.82 14.68
N SER A 80 3.92 -14.04 14.70
CA SER A 80 5.34 -14.32 14.42
C SER A 80 5.78 -13.86 13.02
N GLU A 81 4.86 -13.73 12.06
CA GLU A 81 5.15 -13.15 10.74
C GLU A 81 5.28 -11.62 10.82
N LEU A 82 4.45 -10.93 11.62
CA LEU A 82 4.59 -9.49 11.86
C LEU A 82 5.93 -9.13 12.51
N ARG A 83 6.46 -9.98 13.40
CA ARG A 83 7.83 -9.81 13.95
C ARG A 83 8.92 -10.01 12.91
N ARG A 84 8.74 -10.88 11.91
CA ARG A 84 9.71 -11.04 10.80
C ARG A 84 9.68 -9.83 9.85
N LEU A 85 8.51 -9.20 9.70
CA LEU A 85 8.28 -8.05 8.81
C LEU A 85 8.52 -6.69 9.48
N SER A 86 8.96 -6.65 10.74
CA SER A 86 9.19 -5.41 11.49
C SER A 86 10.48 -4.69 11.09
N PHE A 87 10.61 -4.41 9.80
CA PHE A 87 11.77 -3.78 9.14
C PHE A 87 12.05 -2.35 9.62
N TYR A 88 11.02 -1.70 10.19
CA TYR A 88 11.08 -0.36 10.74
C TYR A 88 11.66 -0.29 12.16
N LYS A 89 11.75 -1.42 12.89
CA LYS A 89 12.17 -1.43 14.30
C LYS A 89 13.67 -1.27 14.50
N LEU A 90 14.47 -1.63 13.50
CA LEU A 90 15.93 -1.53 13.59
C LEU A 90 16.41 -0.20 12.99
N PRO A 91 17.34 0.50 13.66
CA PRO A 91 17.96 1.69 13.09
C PRO A 91 18.72 1.32 11.81
N MET A 92 18.70 2.21 10.82
CA MET A 92 19.45 2.01 9.58
C MET A 92 20.96 2.10 9.86
N LEU A 93 21.76 1.24 9.20
CA LEU A 93 23.21 1.32 9.25
C LEU A 93 23.69 2.38 8.27
N GLU A 94 24.17 3.51 8.79
CA GLU A 94 24.81 4.54 7.99
C GLU A 94 26.16 4.02 7.48
N SER A 95 26.25 3.75 6.16
CA SER A 95 27.43 3.14 5.54
C SER A 95 27.97 3.91 4.35
N ARG A 96 27.30 4.99 3.93
CA ARG A 96 27.59 5.68 2.67
C ARG A 96 29.04 6.16 2.60
N HIS A 97 29.48 6.91 3.62
CA HIS A 97 30.83 7.45 3.70
C HIS A 97 31.91 6.36 3.63
N LEU A 98 31.72 5.25 4.35
CA LEU A 98 32.65 4.13 4.38
C LEU A 98 32.71 3.37 3.05
N ILE A 99 31.57 3.23 2.37
CA ILE A 99 31.52 2.64 1.02
C ILE A 99 32.21 3.57 0.01
N ASP A 100 32.09 4.89 0.18
CA ASP A 100 32.74 5.90 -0.67
C ASP A 100 34.25 5.85 -0.50
N GLU A 101 34.76 5.84 0.72
CA GLU A 101 36.19 5.71 1.04
C GLU A 101 36.79 4.40 0.53
N ALA A 102 36.02 3.31 0.58
CA ALA A 102 36.46 2.00 0.09
C ALA A 102 36.37 1.85 -1.44
N GLY A 103 35.84 2.85 -2.17
CA GLY A 103 35.71 2.81 -3.64
C GLY A 103 34.82 1.68 -4.15
N LEU A 104 33.78 1.30 -3.39
CA LEU A 104 32.95 0.12 -3.68
C LEU A 104 31.70 0.44 -4.53
N TYR A 105 31.59 1.67 -5.03
CA TYR A 105 30.47 2.11 -5.86
C TYR A 105 30.62 1.69 -7.31
N CYS A 106 29.48 1.53 -7.98
CA CYS A 106 29.42 1.32 -9.41
C CYS A 106 29.91 2.57 -10.14
N GLU A 107 30.60 2.38 -11.27
CA GLU A 107 30.85 3.47 -12.21
C GLU A 107 29.51 4.08 -12.66
N GLU A 108 29.46 5.41 -12.76
CA GLU A 108 28.24 6.10 -13.15
C GLU A 108 27.90 5.73 -14.60
N ARG A 109 26.74 5.10 -14.78
CA ARG A 109 26.20 4.82 -16.11
C ARG A 109 25.38 6.00 -16.58
N GLU A 110 25.54 6.36 -17.86
CA GLU A 110 24.70 7.40 -18.48
C GLU A 110 23.21 7.06 -18.30
N LYS A 111 22.42 8.08 -17.96
CA LYS A 111 20.96 7.95 -17.92
C LYS A 111 20.46 7.65 -19.32
N ARG A 112 19.96 6.44 -19.54
CA ARG A 112 19.26 6.09 -20.77
C ARG A 112 17.80 6.52 -20.63
N TYR A 113 17.44 7.58 -21.34
CA TYR A 113 16.05 7.98 -21.50
C TYR A 113 15.42 7.07 -22.55
N ILE A 114 14.36 6.37 -22.18
CA ILE A 114 13.54 5.65 -23.17
C ILE A 114 12.51 6.62 -23.73
N LYS A 115 12.53 6.76 -25.05
CA LYS A 115 11.52 7.51 -25.77
C LYS A 115 10.24 6.66 -25.79
N VAL A 116 9.24 7.10 -25.04
CA VAL A 116 7.92 6.46 -25.04
C VAL A 116 7.09 7.09 -26.15
N ASP A 117 6.99 6.39 -27.29
CA ASP A 117 6.34 6.90 -28.50
C ASP A 117 4.83 6.60 -28.55
N GLN A 118 4.33 5.66 -27.72
CA GLN A 118 2.93 5.28 -27.64
C GLN A 118 2.40 5.28 -26.20
N LEU A 119 1.11 5.59 -26.06
CA LEU A 119 0.39 5.52 -24.78
C LEU A 119 0.38 4.08 -24.25
N TYR A 120 0.72 3.91 -22.98
CA TYR A 120 0.80 2.65 -22.21
C TYR A 120 1.97 1.72 -22.57
N GLN A 121 2.95 2.20 -23.32
CA GLN A 121 4.14 1.43 -23.68
C GLN A 121 5.19 1.44 -22.55
N GLY A 122 5.40 2.59 -21.91
CA GLY A 122 6.38 2.75 -20.84
C GLY A 122 6.06 1.85 -19.64
N TYR A 123 4.79 1.67 -19.31
CA TYR A 123 4.35 0.69 -18.31
C TYR A 123 4.85 -0.72 -18.64
N ASN A 124 4.53 -1.28 -19.81
CA ASN A 124 4.92 -2.67 -20.14
C ASN A 124 6.44 -2.86 -20.28
N GLU A 125 7.16 -1.80 -20.68
CA GLU A 125 8.62 -1.84 -20.81
C GLU A 125 9.35 -1.69 -19.48
N TYR A 126 8.76 -1.03 -18.48
CA TYR A 126 9.40 -0.74 -17.19
C TYR A 126 8.67 -1.32 -15.97
N THR A 127 7.57 -2.05 -16.15
CA THR A 127 7.11 -2.98 -15.13
C THR A 127 8.10 -4.10 -15.03
N ASP A 128 9.04 -3.88 -14.14
CA ASP A 128 10.16 -4.75 -13.90
C ASP A 128 9.69 -6.16 -13.49
N ASN A 129 10.34 -7.18 -14.05
CA ASN A 129 10.25 -8.54 -13.53
C ASN A 129 10.99 -8.61 -12.20
N VAL A 130 10.30 -8.18 -11.15
CA VAL A 130 10.83 -8.22 -9.80
C VAL A 130 10.67 -9.62 -9.24
N LYS A 131 11.79 -10.26 -8.88
CA LYS A 131 11.77 -11.52 -8.13
C LYS A 131 12.30 -11.30 -6.72
N SER A 132 11.62 -11.87 -5.74
CA SER A 132 11.84 -11.57 -4.32
C SER A 132 12.12 -12.81 -3.47
N TYR A 133 12.91 -12.63 -2.42
CA TYR A 133 13.16 -13.57 -1.31
C TYR A 133 13.01 -12.83 0.04
N PRO A 134 12.44 -13.44 1.09
CA PRO A 134 11.98 -14.83 1.19
C PRO A 134 10.65 -15.09 0.48
N GLN A 135 10.46 -16.33 0.03
CA GLN A 135 9.34 -16.70 -0.84
C GLN A 135 8.01 -16.78 -0.09
N GLU A 136 8.06 -17.07 1.22
CA GLU A 136 6.90 -17.23 2.11
C GLU A 136 5.99 -16.01 2.11
N TYR A 137 6.57 -14.82 1.93
CA TYR A 137 5.85 -13.56 1.85
C TYR A 137 4.87 -13.45 0.67
N PHE A 138 5.03 -14.28 -0.36
CA PHE A 138 4.33 -14.14 -1.64
C PHE A 138 3.45 -15.35 -1.99
N LYS A 139 3.32 -16.34 -1.09
CA LYS A 139 2.61 -17.61 -1.35
C LYS A 139 1.07 -17.52 -1.36
N PHE A 140 0.49 -16.34 -1.11
CA PHE A 140 -0.96 -16.16 -0.99
C PHE A 140 -1.60 -15.73 -2.32
N GLY A 141 -2.85 -16.17 -2.57
CA GLY A 141 -3.65 -15.81 -3.75
C GLY A 141 -3.67 -16.87 -4.85
N LEU A 142 -4.65 -16.77 -5.76
CA LEU A 142 -4.88 -17.75 -6.85
C LEU A 142 -3.87 -17.67 -8.02
N ASP A 143 -2.89 -16.76 -7.97
CA ASP A 143 -1.99 -16.50 -9.10
C ASP A 143 -0.56 -17.03 -8.86
N ASN A 144 -0.27 -18.17 -9.50
CA ASN A 144 1.03 -18.85 -9.49
C ASN A 144 2.03 -18.30 -10.51
N ARG A 145 1.73 -17.22 -11.24
CA ARG A 145 2.60 -16.69 -12.32
C ARG A 145 3.81 -15.88 -11.82
N TYR A 146 3.98 -15.72 -10.51
CA TYR A 146 5.11 -14.98 -9.96
C TYR A 146 6.39 -15.81 -9.96
N THR A 147 7.41 -15.33 -10.64
CA THR A 147 8.73 -15.98 -10.61
C THR A 147 9.45 -15.54 -9.34
N LEU A 148 9.65 -16.47 -8.42
CA LEU A 148 10.35 -16.22 -7.16
C LEU A 148 11.87 -16.14 -7.41
N LEU A 149 12.58 -15.37 -6.56
CA LEU A 149 14.04 -15.46 -6.55
C LEU A 149 14.41 -16.74 -5.81
N ASP A 150 15.23 -17.57 -6.43
CA ASP A 150 15.64 -18.81 -5.79
C ASP A 150 16.49 -18.51 -4.54
N LYS A 151 16.29 -19.30 -3.49
CA LYS A 151 16.92 -19.08 -2.19
C LYS A 151 18.45 -19.09 -2.28
N ALA A 152 19.03 -19.97 -3.11
CA ALA A 152 20.47 -20.10 -3.22
C ALA A 152 21.09 -18.82 -3.83
N THR A 153 20.54 -18.31 -4.93
CA THR A 153 20.95 -17.05 -5.54
C THR A 153 20.74 -15.88 -4.59
N ALA A 154 19.58 -15.78 -3.92
CA ALA A 154 19.32 -14.71 -2.96
C ALA A 154 20.38 -14.68 -1.84
N LEU A 155 20.71 -15.83 -1.25
CA LEU A 155 21.73 -15.93 -0.20
C LEU A 155 23.14 -15.63 -0.72
N GLN A 156 23.47 -16.02 -1.96
CA GLN A 156 24.76 -15.65 -2.56
C GLN A 156 24.90 -14.15 -2.78
N ILE A 157 23.85 -13.48 -3.28
CA ILE A 157 23.84 -12.02 -3.45
C ILE A 157 23.94 -11.31 -2.10
N ALA A 158 23.21 -11.79 -1.09
CA ALA A 158 23.28 -11.28 0.28
C ALA A 158 24.69 -11.43 0.88
N ASP A 159 25.31 -12.61 0.75
CA ASP A 159 26.67 -12.87 1.23
C ASP A 159 27.72 -11.98 0.57
N ARG A 160 27.67 -11.82 -0.76
CA ARG A 160 28.60 -10.91 -1.48
C ARG A 160 28.43 -9.45 -1.04
N THR A 161 27.18 -9.01 -0.92
CA THR A 161 26.85 -7.65 -0.43
C THR A 161 27.38 -7.46 1.00
N PHE A 162 27.13 -8.44 1.88
CA PHE A 162 27.61 -8.41 3.26
C PHE A 162 29.14 -8.36 3.34
N LYS A 163 29.86 -9.19 2.57
CA LYS A 163 31.33 -9.20 2.56
C LYS A 163 31.92 -7.84 2.19
N LYS A 164 31.34 -7.16 1.20
CA LYS A 164 31.77 -5.80 0.82
C LYS A 164 31.47 -4.77 1.89
N LEU A 165 30.26 -4.81 2.44
CA LEU A 165 29.85 -3.94 3.53
C LEU A 165 30.74 -4.13 4.76
N SER A 166 31.01 -5.38 5.14
CA SER A 166 31.87 -5.73 6.27
C SER A 166 33.30 -5.23 6.05
N ARG A 167 33.86 -5.38 4.83
CA ARG A 167 35.17 -4.81 4.46
C ARG A 167 35.22 -3.28 4.63
N ALA A 168 34.20 -2.56 4.16
CA ALA A 168 34.10 -1.10 4.34
C ALA A 168 34.07 -0.70 5.82
N HIS A 169 33.48 -1.54 6.68
CA HIS A 169 33.44 -1.39 8.13
C HIS A 169 34.61 -2.11 8.85
N GLN A 170 35.77 -2.28 8.19
CA GLN A 170 36.98 -2.88 8.77
C GLN A 170 36.74 -4.27 9.40
N SER A 171 35.84 -5.06 8.81
CA SER A 171 35.42 -6.40 9.26
C SER A 171 34.79 -6.44 10.67
N THR A 172 34.28 -5.31 11.15
CA THR A 172 33.61 -5.21 12.47
C THR A 172 32.15 -5.67 12.43
N LEU A 173 31.58 -5.87 11.25
CA LEU A 173 30.19 -6.31 11.10
C LEU A 173 30.05 -7.84 11.15
N GLU A 174 28.97 -8.29 11.76
CA GLU A 174 28.49 -9.66 11.79
C GLU A 174 27.10 -9.72 11.15
N LEU A 175 26.87 -10.68 10.24
CA LEU A 175 25.56 -10.90 9.64
C LEU A 175 24.64 -11.60 10.62
N VAL A 176 23.51 -10.98 10.95
CA VAL A 176 22.49 -11.54 11.85
C VAL A 176 21.40 -12.25 11.05
N ASN A 177 20.90 -11.61 9.99
CA ASN A 177 19.82 -12.16 9.18
C ASN A 177 19.83 -11.60 7.75
N VAL A 178 19.46 -12.43 6.78
CA VAL A 178 19.12 -12.00 5.41
C VAL A 178 17.63 -11.74 5.37
N VAL A 179 17.28 -10.45 5.31
CA VAL A 179 15.91 -10.02 5.53
C VAL A 179 15.10 -10.08 4.25
N TYR A 180 15.65 -9.47 3.20
CA TYR A 180 14.95 -9.32 1.95
C TYR A 180 15.96 -9.16 0.81
N VAL A 181 15.74 -9.88 -0.28
CA VAL A 181 16.52 -9.72 -1.52
C VAL A 181 15.53 -9.62 -2.67
N MET A 182 15.60 -8.50 -3.38
CA MET A 182 14.87 -8.24 -4.60
C MET A 182 15.85 -8.24 -5.76
N SER A 183 15.48 -8.88 -6.86
CA SER A 183 16.20 -8.81 -8.13
C SER A 183 15.33 -8.17 -9.19
N ASN A 184 15.94 -7.42 -10.08
CA ASN A 184 15.26 -6.76 -11.18
C ASN A 184 15.92 -7.16 -12.51
N PHE A 185 15.17 -7.74 -13.44
CA PHE A 185 15.68 -8.18 -14.75
C PHE A 185 15.48 -7.15 -15.89
N GLY A 186 14.81 -6.02 -15.62
CA GLY A 186 14.42 -5.04 -16.64
C GLY A 186 13.31 -5.54 -17.58
N PRO A 187 13.10 -4.86 -18.72
CA PRO A 187 12.06 -5.19 -19.70
C PRO A 187 12.21 -6.61 -20.25
N LEU A 188 11.11 -7.33 -20.41
CA LEU A 188 11.05 -8.52 -21.25
C LEU A 188 10.95 -8.08 -22.71
N HIS A 189 12.06 -7.99 -23.44
CA HIS A 189 11.97 -7.96 -24.89
C HIS A 189 11.74 -9.39 -25.40
N ASN A 190 10.63 -9.62 -26.12
CA ASN A 190 10.26 -10.92 -26.71
C ASN A 190 10.17 -12.12 -25.72
N GLN A 191 9.67 -11.89 -24.50
CA GLN A 191 9.43 -12.95 -23.49
C GLN A 191 10.65 -13.80 -23.12
N THR A 192 11.86 -13.38 -23.50
CA THR A 192 13.12 -14.08 -23.19
C THR A 192 14.00 -13.18 -22.33
N ILE A 193 14.35 -13.67 -21.14
CA ILE A 193 15.34 -13.05 -20.27
C ILE A 193 16.71 -13.33 -20.91
N THR A 194 17.14 -12.48 -21.84
CA THR A 194 18.42 -12.66 -22.56
C THR A 194 19.63 -12.12 -21.78
N SER A 195 19.41 -11.33 -20.72
CA SER A 195 20.45 -10.85 -19.81
C SER A 195 20.06 -11.08 -18.33
N GLY A 196 21.03 -11.32 -17.45
CA GLY A 196 20.81 -11.46 -16.01
C GLY A 196 20.22 -10.20 -15.33
N PRO A 197 19.99 -10.23 -14.00
CA PRO A 197 19.45 -9.08 -13.27
C PRO A 197 20.28 -7.82 -13.49
N LYS A 198 19.62 -6.68 -13.73
CA LYS A 198 20.23 -5.35 -13.82
C LYS A 198 20.75 -4.87 -12.48
N TYR A 199 19.97 -5.07 -11.42
CA TYR A 199 20.33 -4.73 -10.05
C TYR A 199 19.58 -5.60 -9.03
N PHE A 200 20.02 -5.49 -7.78
CA PHE A 200 19.37 -6.06 -6.62
C PHE A 200 19.14 -5.00 -5.55
N PHE A 201 18.05 -5.15 -4.78
CA PHE A 201 17.87 -4.45 -3.52
C PHE A 201 18.02 -5.46 -2.38
N VAL A 202 18.97 -5.21 -1.48
CA VAL A 202 19.39 -6.14 -0.44
C VAL A 202 19.20 -5.52 0.93
N GLU A 203 18.52 -6.25 1.80
CA GLU A 203 18.38 -5.91 3.21
C GLU A 203 18.95 -6.98 4.13
N LEU A 204 19.81 -6.53 5.03
CA LEU A 204 20.52 -7.37 5.98
C LEU A 204 20.34 -6.78 7.37
N ASP A 205 20.09 -7.63 8.36
CA ASP A 205 20.30 -7.27 9.75
C ASP A 205 21.74 -7.60 10.10
N VAL A 206 22.46 -6.62 10.62
CA VAL A 206 23.89 -6.74 10.96
C VAL A 206 24.16 -6.20 12.35
N ARG A 207 25.09 -6.83 13.06
CA ARG A 207 25.58 -6.39 14.35
C ARG A 207 26.95 -5.77 14.16
N ASN A 208 27.18 -4.58 14.71
CA ASN A 208 28.51 -3.97 14.72
C ASN A 208 29.20 -4.32 16.03
N LYS A 209 30.25 -5.14 15.97
CA LYS A 209 31.02 -5.61 17.14
C LYS A 209 31.62 -4.46 17.95
N SER A 210 31.95 -3.34 17.30
CA SER A 210 32.49 -2.14 17.95
C SER A 210 31.43 -1.36 18.74
N HIS A 211 30.13 -1.59 18.48
CA HIS A 211 29.00 -0.96 19.17
C HIS A 211 28.21 -1.96 20.03
N GLY A 212 28.84 -3.05 20.47
CA GLY A 212 28.24 -4.06 21.35
C GLY A 212 27.20 -4.95 20.64
N SER A 213 26.13 -5.31 21.35
CA SER A 213 25.10 -6.24 20.87
C SER A 213 24.04 -5.62 19.94
N LYS A 214 24.14 -4.32 19.64
CA LYS A 214 23.14 -3.58 18.86
C LYS A 214 23.08 -4.05 17.40
N VAL A 215 21.87 -4.30 16.93
CA VAL A 215 21.58 -4.71 15.55
C VAL A 215 21.09 -3.51 14.75
N PHE A 216 21.53 -3.41 13.50
CA PHE A 216 21.18 -2.38 12.53
C PHE A 216 20.66 -3.02 11.24
N ARG A 217 19.86 -2.25 10.50
CA ARG A 217 19.39 -2.62 9.16
C ARG A 217 20.29 -2.00 8.10
N ALA A 218 21.01 -2.80 7.35
CA ALA A 218 21.66 -2.37 6.11
C ALA A 218 20.66 -2.51 4.95
N SER A 219 20.49 -1.47 4.14
CA SER A 219 19.59 -1.45 2.98
C SER A 219 20.31 -0.83 1.79
N HIS A 220 20.56 -1.61 0.75
CA HIS A 220 21.40 -1.16 -0.37
C HIS A 220 20.90 -1.67 -1.72
N PHE A 221 21.00 -0.82 -2.73
CA PHE A 221 20.96 -1.23 -4.13
C PHE A 221 22.37 -1.61 -4.58
N VAL A 222 22.48 -2.75 -5.28
CA VAL A 222 23.74 -3.26 -5.82
C VAL A 222 23.58 -3.75 -7.25
N GLU A 223 24.62 -3.60 -8.07
CA GLU A 223 24.65 -4.05 -9.46
C GLU A 223 25.80 -5.04 -9.72
N PRO A 224 25.66 -5.95 -10.69
CA PRO A 224 26.76 -6.80 -11.13
C PRO A 224 27.80 -6.03 -11.98
N ILE A 225 29.10 -6.27 -11.72
CA ILE A 225 30.26 -5.61 -12.37
C ILE A 225 30.76 -6.40 -13.61
N ASN A 226 29.86 -6.92 -14.47
CA ASN A 226 30.14 -7.82 -15.61
C ASN A 226 30.53 -9.29 -15.25
N GLU A 227 30.34 -10.18 -16.22
CA GLU A 227 30.95 -11.53 -16.24
C GLU A 227 32.43 -11.39 -16.67
N PRO A 228 33.39 -12.16 -16.11
CA PRO A 228 33.23 -13.43 -15.39
C PRO A 228 33.30 -13.33 -13.85
N THR A 229 33.48 -12.13 -13.27
CA THR A 229 33.74 -11.99 -11.82
C THR A 229 32.50 -12.23 -10.97
N LYS A 230 31.30 -12.00 -11.54
CA LYS A 230 30.00 -11.99 -10.82
C LYS A 230 30.03 -11.14 -9.54
N ASP A 231 30.93 -10.15 -9.49
CA ASP A 231 31.09 -9.29 -8.33
C ASP A 231 30.01 -8.19 -8.32
N LEU A 232 29.78 -7.59 -7.16
CA LEU A 232 28.73 -6.58 -6.95
C LEU A 232 29.33 -5.22 -6.59
N CYS A 233 28.73 -4.13 -7.06
CA CYS A 233 29.04 -2.76 -6.62
C CYS A 233 27.80 -2.10 -6.01
N PHE A 234 27.99 -1.13 -5.14
CA PHE A 234 26.88 -0.34 -4.59
C PHE A 234 26.44 0.73 -5.58
N VAL A 235 25.13 0.98 -5.67
CA VAL A 235 24.61 2.06 -6.53
C VAL A 235 24.61 3.36 -5.74
N ARG A 236 25.54 4.27 -6.07
CA ARG A 236 25.76 5.53 -5.32
C ARG A 236 24.53 6.42 -5.28
N GLU A 237 23.89 6.55 -6.42
CA GLU A 237 22.76 7.45 -6.65
C GLU A 237 21.46 6.96 -6.00
N TRP A 238 21.40 5.69 -5.61
CA TRP A 238 20.20 5.03 -5.11
C TRP A 238 20.31 4.77 -3.61
N ALA A 239 20.58 5.83 -2.84
CA ALA A 239 20.74 5.74 -1.39
C ALA A 239 19.37 5.69 -0.68
N PRO A 240 18.97 4.53 -0.12
CA PRO A 240 17.67 4.40 0.55
C PRO A 240 17.60 5.27 1.81
N LYS A 241 16.40 5.71 2.18
CA LYS A 241 16.16 6.43 3.42
C LYS A 241 15.46 5.56 4.44
N GLY A 242 15.93 5.62 5.69
CA GLY A 242 15.42 4.83 6.80
C GLY A 242 14.11 5.37 7.36
N HIS A 243 13.57 4.64 8.33
CA HIS A 243 12.35 5.00 9.05
C HIS A 243 12.40 6.44 9.59
N GLY A 244 11.33 7.20 9.36
CA GLY A 244 11.19 8.58 9.83
C GLY A 244 12.10 9.62 9.16
N GLN A 245 13.05 9.25 8.28
CA GLN A 245 14.03 10.23 7.74
C GLN A 245 13.46 11.22 6.71
N VAL A 246 12.38 10.85 6.02
CA VAL A 246 11.75 11.68 4.97
C VAL A 246 10.25 11.80 5.24
N GLU A 247 9.72 13.01 5.09
CA GLU A 247 8.27 13.25 5.18
C GLU A 247 7.53 12.53 4.05
N ILE A 248 6.46 11.81 4.39
CA ILE A 248 5.55 11.19 3.44
C ILE A 248 4.20 11.91 3.49
N ASN A 249 3.80 12.48 2.36
CA ASN A 249 2.49 13.06 2.13
C ASN A 249 1.56 11.99 1.51
N LEU A 250 0.71 11.39 2.33
CA LEU A 250 -0.32 10.45 1.89
C LEU A 250 -1.45 11.21 1.20
N MET A 251 -1.69 10.93 -0.07
CA MET A 251 -2.57 11.71 -0.93
C MET A 251 -3.82 10.92 -1.28
N THR A 252 -4.98 11.37 -0.77
CA THR A 252 -6.25 10.66 -1.00
C THR A 252 -7.35 11.63 -1.43
N ALA A 253 -7.92 11.38 -2.61
CA ALA A 253 -9.10 12.09 -3.10
C ALA A 253 -10.38 11.38 -2.65
N ILE A 254 -11.38 12.14 -2.20
CA ILE A 254 -12.63 11.59 -1.65
C ILE A 254 -13.87 12.36 -2.13
N LYS A 255 -15.00 11.65 -2.29
CA LYS A 255 -16.35 12.21 -2.41
C LYS A 255 -17.36 11.22 -1.86
N ASN A 256 -18.10 11.61 -0.83
CA ASN A 256 -19.21 10.83 -0.27
C ASN A 256 -18.83 9.40 0.17
N GLN A 257 -17.71 9.26 0.88
CA GLN A 257 -17.23 7.98 1.43
C GLN A 257 -16.84 8.08 2.90
N ARG A 258 -17.67 8.70 3.72
CA ARG A 258 -17.40 8.93 5.16
C ARG A 258 -17.01 7.66 5.92
N ALA A 259 -17.67 6.54 5.63
CA ALA A 259 -17.36 5.27 6.30
C ALA A 259 -15.92 4.81 6.04
N TRP A 260 -15.46 4.93 4.80
CA TRP A 260 -14.09 4.60 4.42
C TRP A 260 -13.07 5.60 4.94
N LEU A 261 -13.42 6.89 5.04
CA LEU A 261 -12.56 7.87 5.71
C LEU A 261 -12.34 7.50 7.18
N ASN A 262 -13.40 7.16 7.91
CA ASN A 262 -13.28 6.74 9.31
C ASN A 262 -12.41 5.48 9.45
N TYR A 263 -12.59 4.50 8.57
CA TYR A 263 -11.77 3.29 8.56
C TYR A 263 -10.29 3.60 8.29
N LEU A 264 -10.00 4.43 7.28
CA LEU A 264 -8.65 4.87 6.96
C LEU A 264 -7.99 5.57 8.16
N ILE A 265 -8.73 6.46 8.84
CA ILE A 265 -8.22 7.18 10.01
C ILE A 265 -7.86 6.20 11.14
N LEU A 266 -8.79 5.30 11.51
CA LEU A 266 -8.56 4.33 12.57
C LEU A 266 -7.35 3.43 12.28
N MET A 267 -7.26 2.92 11.04
CA MET A 267 -6.13 2.11 10.61
C MET A 267 -4.80 2.88 10.67
N LEU A 268 -4.78 4.12 10.18
CA LEU A 268 -3.57 4.94 10.20
C LEU A 268 -3.15 5.31 11.62
N GLU A 269 -4.09 5.62 12.52
CA GLU A 269 -3.77 5.90 13.92
C GLU A 269 -3.12 4.69 14.60
N GLU A 270 -3.68 3.50 14.40
CA GLU A 270 -3.12 2.28 14.95
C GLU A 270 -1.73 1.99 14.36
N LEU A 271 -1.61 2.07 13.04
CA LEU A 271 -0.35 1.86 12.31
C LEU A 271 0.73 2.82 12.81
N LEU A 272 0.47 4.13 12.80
CA LEU A 272 1.45 5.17 13.17
C LEU A 272 1.80 5.10 14.66
N THR A 273 0.87 4.68 15.51
CA THR A 273 1.14 4.43 16.93
C THR A 273 2.09 3.24 17.12
N GLU A 274 1.86 2.13 16.43
CA GLU A 274 2.71 0.93 16.52
C GLU A 274 4.12 1.20 15.99
N ILE A 275 4.24 1.87 14.85
CA ILE A 275 5.55 2.11 14.22
C ILE A 275 6.27 3.34 14.77
N LYS A 276 5.57 4.22 15.51
CA LYS A 276 6.07 5.47 16.08
C LYS A 276 6.63 6.45 15.04
N ASP A 277 6.03 6.49 13.86
CA ASP A 277 6.42 7.39 12.77
C ASP A 277 5.66 8.71 12.86
N THR A 278 6.40 9.81 13.01
CA THR A 278 5.81 11.15 13.11
C THR A 278 5.92 11.94 11.81
N ASN A 279 6.54 11.38 10.76
CA ASN A 279 6.81 12.06 9.49
C ASN A 279 5.92 11.52 8.36
N VAL A 280 4.65 11.29 8.68
CA VAL A 280 3.60 10.90 7.75
C VAL A 280 2.43 11.87 7.93
N ILE A 281 1.96 12.47 6.83
CA ILE A 281 0.89 13.47 6.81
C ILE A 281 -0.22 13.00 5.87
N LEU A 282 -1.45 12.90 6.39
CA LEU A 282 -2.63 12.62 5.58
C LEU A 282 -3.13 13.89 4.88
N ASN A 283 -3.02 13.94 3.56
CA ASN A 283 -3.58 14.99 2.71
C ASN A 283 -4.91 14.50 2.13
N LEU A 284 -6.02 14.95 2.72
CA LEU A 284 -7.36 14.61 2.27
C LEU A 284 -7.88 15.70 1.32
N ILE A 285 -8.16 15.31 0.07
CA ILE A 285 -8.71 16.19 -0.95
C ILE A 285 -10.19 15.86 -1.11
N ASP A 286 -11.02 16.63 -0.41
CA ASP A 286 -12.46 16.48 -0.40
C ASP A 286 -13.10 17.19 -1.58
N TYR A 287 -13.69 16.41 -2.48
CA TYR A 287 -14.34 16.88 -3.69
C TYR A 287 -15.81 17.27 -3.42
N ASN A 288 -15.99 18.09 -2.38
CA ASN A 288 -17.26 18.61 -1.88
C ASN A 288 -18.26 17.51 -1.48
N SER A 289 -17.84 16.67 -0.52
CA SER A 289 -18.70 15.65 0.09
C SER A 289 -19.84 16.25 0.89
N THR A 290 -20.97 15.53 0.95
CA THR A 290 -22.20 15.95 1.64
C THR A 290 -22.66 14.95 2.69
N ASP A 291 -21.98 13.81 2.84
CA ASP A 291 -22.31 12.74 3.79
C ASP A 291 -21.61 12.91 5.16
N GLY A 292 -20.88 14.00 5.36
CA GLY A 292 -20.32 14.40 6.65
C GLY A 292 -19.36 15.59 6.57
N ASP A 293 -19.00 16.13 7.73
CA ASP A 293 -17.94 17.14 7.87
C ASP A 293 -16.59 16.44 8.04
N TYR A 294 -15.85 16.32 6.94
CA TYR A 294 -14.58 15.60 6.92
C TYR A 294 -13.46 16.36 7.62
N GLU A 295 -13.51 17.69 7.63
CA GLU A 295 -12.53 18.50 8.33
C GLU A 295 -12.69 18.31 9.85
N GLN A 296 -13.93 18.30 10.36
CA GLN A 296 -14.20 18.02 11.76
C GLN A 296 -13.80 16.59 12.15
N ILE A 297 -14.07 15.60 11.29
CA ILE A 297 -13.63 14.21 11.51
C ILE A 297 -12.10 14.12 11.63
N LEU A 298 -11.36 14.80 10.75
CA LEU A 298 -9.90 14.84 10.82
C LEU A 298 -9.38 15.56 12.06
N LYS A 299 -10.00 16.70 12.44
CA LYS A 299 -9.65 17.45 13.68
C LYS A 299 -9.84 16.62 14.95
N ALA A 300 -10.77 15.66 14.95
CA ALA A 300 -10.99 14.74 16.05
C ALA A 300 -10.00 13.56 16.09
N SER A 301 -9.23 13.35 15.02
CA SER A 301 -8.20 12.31 14.94
C SER A 301 -6.88 12.74 15.57
N LYS A 302 -6.00 11.77 15.80
CA LYS A 302 -4.61 11.94 16.26
C LYS A 302 -3.61 12.09 15.10
N LEU A 303 -4.10 12.08 13.85
CA LEU A 303 -3.24 12.12 12.67
C LEU A 303 -2.70 13.53 12.44
N LYS A 304 -1.48 13.63 11.89
CA LYS A 304 -1.08 14.84 11.18
C LYS A 304 -1.83 14.87 9.85
N PHE A 305 -2.56 15.94 9.57
CA PHE A 305 -3.36 16.03 8.35
C PHE A 305 -3.33 17.41 7.70
N LYS A 306 -3.71 17.43 6.42
CA LYS A 306 -4.12 18.62 5.67
C LYS A 306 -5.47 18.31 5.00
N TYR A 307 -6.46 19.15 5.28
CA TYR A 307 -7.76 19.11 4.60
C TYR A 307 -7.75 20.13 3.46
N MET A 308 -8.23 19.73 2.29
CA MET A 308 -8.28 20.55 1.08
C MET A 308 -9.62 20.37 0.38
N ASN A 309 -10.22 21.45 -0.12
CA ASN A 309 -11.48 21.39 -0.84
C ASN A 309 -11.40 22.22 -2.14
N PRO A 310 -10.93 21.63 -3.25
CA PRO A 310 -10.65 22.38 -4.46
C PRO A 310 -11.89 22.96 -5.14
N ILE A 311 -13.08 22.45 -4.83
CA ILE A 311 -14.35 23.00 -5.32
C ILE A 311 -14.61 24.37 -4.69
N ARG A 312 -14.38 24.48 -3.37
CA ARG A 312 -14.50 25.74 -2.64
C ARG A 312 -13.35 26.68 -3.00
N ASP A 313 -12.13 26.15 -3.03
CA ASP A 313 -10.91 26.96 -3.12
C ASP A 313 -10.62 27.46 -4.55
N SER A 314 -10.98 26.69 -5.58
CA SER A 314 -10.58 26.95 -6.97
C SER A 314 -11.71 26.80 -8.00
N LYS A 315 -12.97 26.69 -7.55
CA LYS A 315 -14.17 26.52 -8.40
C LYS A 315 -14.03 25.39 -9.42
N LEU A 316 -13.38 24.28 -9.04
CA LEU A 316 -13.37 23.09 -9.90
C LEU A 316 -14.81 22.60 -10.19
N SER A 317 -14.96 21.89 -11.31
CA SER A 317 -16.24 21.25 -11.66
C SER A 317 -16.72 20.35 -10.52
N THR A 318 -18.01 20.39 -10.20
CA THR A 318 -18.64 19.55 -9.16
C THR A 318 -18.66 18.05 -9.48
N LYS A 319 -18.46 17.68 -10.75
CA LYS A 319 -18.31 16.27 -11.15
C LYS A 319 -16.94 15.77 -10.71
N PHE A 320 -16.95 14.64 -10.00
CA PHE A 320 -15.73 14.08 -9.40
C PHE A 320 -14.66 13.81 -10.45
N SER A 321 -13.43 14.21 -10.12
CA SER A 321 -12.26 13.92 -10.93
C SER A 321 -11.09 13.55 -10.01
N LYS A 322 -10.67 12.27 -10.07
CA LYS A 322 -9.51 11.77 -9.34
C LYS A 322 -8.26 12.57 -9.73
N VAL A 323 -8.00 12.74 -11.03
CA VAL A 323 -6.79 13.41 -11.52
C VAL A 323 -6.71 14.88 -11.10
N LYS A 324 -7.82 15.62 -11.16
CA LYS A 324 -7.82 17.03 -10.73
C LYS A 324 -7.65 17.16 -9.22
N ALA A 325 -8.32 16.29 -8.45
CA ALA A 325 -8.18 16.27 -6.99
C ALA A 325 -6.74 15.97 -6.56
N LEU A 326 -6.14 14.91 -7.13
CA LEU A 326 -4.76 14.53 -6.82
C LEU A 326 -3.76 15.61 -7.27
N ASN A 327 -3.92 16.18 -8.47
CA ASN A 327 -3.07 17.28 -8.93
C ASN A 327 -3.16 18.51 -8.02
N TYR A 328 -4.37 18.85 -7.56
CA TYR A 328 -4.56 19.92 -6.59
C TYR A 328 -3.78 19.62 -5.31
N GLY A 329 -3.97 18.44 -4.71
CA GLY A 329 -3.27 18.06 -3.48
C GLY A 329 -1.74 18.04 -3.64
N ILE A 330 -1.22 17.46 -4.73
CA ILE A 330 0.21 17.43 -5.03
C ILE A 330 0.78 18.85 -5.08
N LYS A 331 0.14 19.77 -5.81
CA LYS A 331 0.61 21.17 -5.95
C LYS A 331 0.67 21.92 -4.61
N HIS A 332 -0.11 21.51 -3.61
CA HIS A 332 -0.13 22.15 -2.28
C HIS A 332 0.89 21.56 -1.29
N VAL A 333 1.61 20.49 -1.67
CA VAL A 333 2.75 19.99 -0.90
C VAL A 333 3.92 20.98 -1.05
N GLN A 334 4.36 21.55 0.07
CA GLN A 334 5.37 22.62 0.10
C GLN A 334 6.81 22.08 0.02
N ASN A 335 7.07 20.94 0.65
CA ASN A 335 8.41 20.36 0.70
C ASN A 335 8.67 19.54 -0.58
N GLU A 336 9.45 20.10 -1.51
CA GLU A 336 9.86 19.45 -2.76
C GLU A 336 10.70 18.18 -2.56
N ASN A 337 11.32 18.03 -1.37
CA ASN A 337 12.12 16.88 -0.95
C ASN A 337 11.33 15.87 -0.09
N SER A 338 10.00 16.02 -0.03
CA SER A 338 9.11 15.02 0.57
C SER A 338 8.64 14.01 -0.48
N ILE A 339 8.23 12.84 -0.02
CA ILE A 339 7.62 11.82 -0.87
C ILE A 339 6.12 12.05 -0.87
N VAL A 340 5.48 12.04 -2.04
CA VAL A 340 4.02 11.97 -2.16
C VAL A 340 3.64 10.55 -2.52
N PHE A 341 2.82 9.92 -1.69
CA PHE A 341 2.28 8.58 -1.93
C PHE A 341 0.76 8.67 -2.14
N ILE A 342 0.30 8.31 -3.34
CA ILE A 342 -1.12 8.27 -3.67
C ILE A 342 -1.69 6.94 -3.21
N LEU A 343 -2.86 6.96 -2.58
CA LEU A 343 -3.54 5.77 -2.10
C LEU A 343 -5.06 5.86 -2.22
N ASP A 344 -5.69 4.70 -2.43
CA ASP A 344 -7.14 4.49 -2.34
C ASP A 344 -7.60 4.51 -0.87
N LEU A 345 -8.91 4.70 -0.64
CA LEU A 345 -9.54 4.68 0.68
C LEU A 345 -9.76 3.25 1.21
N HIS A 346 -9.89 2.30 0.28
CA HIS A 346 -10.36 0.94 0.56
C HIS A 346 -9.22 -0.04 0.85
N LEU A 347 -8.28 0.40 1.67
CA LEU A 347 -6.99 -0.26 1.82
C LEU A 347 -6.75 -0.69 3.25
N GLN A 348 -6.10 -1.84 3.39
CA GLN A 348 -5.39 -2.20 4.61
C GLN A 348 -3.88 -2.12 4.36
N LEU A 349 -3.19 -1.29 5.13
CA LEU A 349 -1.75 -1.08 4.99
C LEU A 349 -0.95 -2.07 5.85
N PRO A 350 0.22 -2.54 5.39
CA PRO A 350 1.12 -3.32 6.23
C PRO A 350 2.00 -2.42 7.10
N LEU A 351 2.49 -2.95 8.24
CA LEU A 351 3.34 -2.20 9.18
C LEU A 351 4.63 -1.61 8.56
N ASN A 352 5.11 -2.19 7.47
CA ASN A 352 6.35 -1.79 6.81
C ASN A 352 6.15 -0.80 5.64
N ILE A 353 4.92 -0.37 5.33
CA ILE A 353 4.62 0.42 4.12
C ILE A 353 5.48 1.67 4.00
N PHE A 354 5.57 2.49 5.05
CA PHE A 354 6.28 3.77 5.01
C PHE A 354 7.80 3.59 4.98
N ASP A 355 8.31 2.52 5.59
CA ASP A 355 9.72 2.15 5.49
C ASP A 355 10.07 1.68 4.06
N ARG A 356 9.18 0.91 3.41
CA ARG A 356 9.34 0.55 1.98
C ARG A 356 9.32 1.76 1.07
N ILE A 357 8.35 2.65 1.26
CA ILE A 357 8.22 3.88 0.47
C ILE A 357 9.52 4.69 0.53
N ARG A 358 10.10 4.91 1.71
CA ARG A 358 11.35 5.69 1.87
C ARG A 358 12.58 4.99 1.29
N LYS A 359 12.61 3.66 1.33
CA LYS A 359 13.76 2.89 0.81
C LYS A 359 13.75 2.75 -0.71
N LEU A 360 12.56 2.70 -1.32
CA LEU A 360 12.38 2.36 -2.74
C LEU A 360 11.98 3.57 -3.61
N THR A 361 11.59 4.69 -3.00
CA THR A 361 11.40 5.96 -3.71
C THR A 361 12.66 6.81 -3.54
N ILE A 362 13.38 7.06 -4.62
CA ILE A 362 14.64 7.82 -4.62
C ILE A 362 14.49 8.99 -5.57
N GLN A 363 14.68 10.21 -5.06
CA GLN A 363 14.51 11.45 -5.80
C GLN A 363 15.33 11.44 -7.10
N ASN A 364 14.70 11.83 -8.21
CA ASN A 364 15.25 11.83 -9.57
C ASN A 364 15.69 10.46 -10.11
N ARG A 365 15.39 9.35 -9.42
CA ARG A 365 15.88 8.01 -9.78
C ARG A 365 14.76 6.99 -9.85
N THR A 366 13.99 6.82 -8.78
CA THR A 366 12.98 5.77 -8.69
C THR A 366 11.66 6.26 -8.11
N ALA A 367 10.57 5.81 -8.73
CA ALA A 367 9.24 5.78 -8.15
C ALA A 367 8.96 4.37 -7.61
N TYR A 368 8.08 4.25 -6.62
CA TYR A 368 7.71 2.97 -6.05
C TYR A 368 6.21 2.71 -6.24
N ASN A 369 5.87 1.58 -6.86
CA ASN A 369 4.50 1.13 -7.09
C ASN A 369 4.31 -0.21 -6.37
N PRO A 370 3.79 -0.20 -5.13
CA PRO A 370 3.47 -1.44 -4.43
C PRO A 370 2.26 -2.14 -5.06
N THR A 371 2.43 -3.41 -5.39
CA THR A 371 1.35 -4.33 -5.74
C THR A 371 0.71 -4.89 -4.48
N LEU A 372 -0.62 -4.86 -4.44
CA LEU A 372 -1.45 -5.27 -3.31
C LEU A 372 -2.36 -6.43 -3.72
N MET A 373 -2.88 -7.14 -2.73
CA MET A 373 -3.80 -8.25 -2.93
C MET A 373 -5.23 -7.79 -2.72
N LYS A 374 -6.09 -8.02 -3.72
CA LYS A 374 -7.52 -7.73 -3.61
C LYS A 374 -8.22 -8.85 -2.85
N LEU A 375 -8.99 -8.47 -1.84
CA LEU A 375 -9.82 -9.39 -1.08
C LEU A 375 -11.16 -9.65 -1.78
N GLY A 376 -11.65 -10.89 -1.69
CA GLY A 376 -13.01 -11.24 -2.09
C GLY A 376 -14.04 -10.77 -1.07
N CYS A 377 -15.31 -10.80 -1.44
CA CYS A 377 -16.39 -10.47 -0.52
C CYS A 377 -16.39 -11.46 0.66
N GLY A 378 -16.34 -10.95 1.89
CA GLY A 378 -16.28 -11.77 3.11
C GLY A 378 -14.90 -12.34 3.45
N ASP A 379 -13.89 -12.15 2.59
CA ASP A 379 -12.50 -12.45 2.95
C ASP A 379 -11.99 -11.39 3.94
N HIS A 380 -11.21 -11.83 4.92
CA HIS A 380 -10.60 -10.95 5.92
C HIS A 380 -9.17 -11.38 6.19
N GLU A 381 -8.29 -10.41 6.47
CA GLU A 381 -6.85 -10.59 6.68
C GLU A 381 -6.47 -11.67 7.70
N GLN A 382 -7.31 -11.88 8.72
CA GLN A 382 -7.08 -12.83 9.82
C GLN A 382 -7.45 -14.28 9.46
N TYR A 383 -8.08 -14.50 8.30
CA TYR A 383 -8.53 -15.83 7.84
C TYR A 383 -7.72 -16.33 6.64
N THR A 384 -6.43 -15.98 6.61
CA THR A 384 -5.45 -16.26 5.53
C THR A 384 -5.49 -17.67 4.93
N PRO A 385 -5.73 -18.78 5.67
CA PRO A 385 -5.82 -20.11 5.07
C PRO A 385 -7.12 -20.38 4.26
N LYS A 386 -8.12 -19.51 4.35
CA LYS A 386 -9.45 -19.67 3.72
C LYS A 386 -9.76 -18.62 2.65
N MET A 387 -8.79 -17.77 2.30
CA MET A 387 -8.89 -16.72 1.29
C MET A 387 -9.00 -17.32 -0.12
N LYS A 388 -10.17 -17.85 -0.47
CA LYS A 388 -10.41 -18.57 -1.74
C LYS A 388 -10.62 -17.63 -2.93
N SER A 389 -10.85 -16.34 -2.70
CA SER A 389 -11.18 -15.33 -3.72
C SER A 389 -10.18 -14.18 -3.81
N THR A 390 -8.95 -14.36 -3.32
CA THR A 390 -7.92 -13.32 -3.33
C THR A 390 -7.04 -13.38 -4.58
N ILE A 391 -6.74 -12.20 -5.14
CA ILE A 391 -5.91 -12.06 -6.34
C ILE A 391 -4.90 -10.92 -6.16
N TRP A 392 -3.68 -11.11 -6.66
CA TRP A 392 -2.72 -10.01 -6.78
C TRP A 392 -3.16 -9.06 -7.88
N LEU A 393 -3.11 -7.76 -7.60
CA LEU A 393 -3.36 -6.71 -8.60
C LEU A 393 -2.05 -6.36 -9.31
N ASP A 394 -1.44 -7.30 -10.02
CA ASP A 394 -0.14 -7.10 -10.69
C ASP A 394 -0.19 -5.97 -11.74
N TYR A 395 -1.36 -5.70 -12.32
CA TYR A 395 -1.59 -4.57 -13.22
C TYR A 395 -2.11 -3.30 -12.53
N GLY A 396 -2.19 -3.34 -11.20
CA GLY A 396 -2.72 -2.26 -10.36
C GLY A 396 -1.69 -1.17 -10.11
N THR A 397 -1.97 0.03 -10.61
CA THR A 397 -1.05 1.18 -10.58
C THR A 397 -1.58 2.35 -9.75
N GLY A 398 -2.76 2.22 -9.15
CA GLY A 398 -3.40 3.29 -8.38
C GLY A 398 -2.70 3.70 -7.08
N MET A 399 -1.66 2.97 -6.65
CA MET A 399 -0.87 3.24 -5.45
C MET A 399 0.56 3.49 -5.88
N MET A 400 1.07 4.71 -5.77
CA MET A 400 2.42 5.02 -6.21
C MET A 400 3.04 6.14 -5.39
N SER A 401 4.34 6.03 -5.12
CA SER A 401 5.13 7.08 -4.50
C SER A 401 6.21 7.61 -5.42
N MET A 402 6.39 8.92 -5.35
CA MET A 402 7.43 9.67 -6.05
C MET A 402 7.71 10.94 -5.25
N TYR A 403 8.93 11.48 -5.35
CA TYR A 403 9.24 12.75 -4.70
C TYR A 403 8.37 13.87 -5.27
N LYS A 404 8.04 14.87 -4.44
CA LYS A 404 7.24 16.02 -4.89
C LYS A 404 7.89 16.75 -6.08
N SER A 405 9.20 16.96 -6.04
CA SER A 405 9.96 17.50 -7.18
C SER A 405 9.86 16.65 -8.45
N ASP A 406 9.87 15.32 -8.32
CA ASP A 406 9.71 14.40 -9.45
C ASP A 406 8.28 14.42 -10.01
N TRP A 407 7.25 14.54 -9.16
CA TRP A 407 5.87 14.78 -9.60
C TRP A 407 5.77 16.04 -10.47
N MET A 408 6.43 17.12 -10.07
CA MET A 408 6.45 18.37 -10.84
C MET A 408 7.21 18.22 -12.15
N LYS A 409 8.37 17.54 -12.13
CA LYS A 409 9.18 17.27 -13.32
C LYS A 409 8.39 16.45 -14.36
N VAL A 410 7.66 15.43 -13.92
CA VAL A 410 6.83 14.58 -14.79
C VAL A 410 5.59 15.33 -15.31
N GLY A 411 5.12 16.35 -14.59
CA GLY A 411 3.95 17.16 -14.95
C GLY A 411 2.63 16.67 -14.34
N CYS A 412 2.69 15.94 -13.21
CA CYS A 412 1.53 15.35 -12.51
C CYS A 412 0.63 14.50 -13.43
N PHE A 413 -0.68 14.36 -13.14
CA PHE A 413 -1.62 13.64 -14.01
C PHE A 413 -2.11 14.50 -15.18
N ASN A 414 -2.42 13.88 -16.32
CA ASN A 414 -2.94 14.54 -17.50
C ASN A 414 -4.44 14.88 -17.38
N GLU A 415 -4.75 16.05 -16.81
CA GLU A 415 -6.13 16.51 -16.62
C GLU A 415 -6.90 16.70 -17.93
N LYS A 416 -6.22 17.02 -19.03
CA LYS A 416 -6.84 17.24 -20.35
C LYS A 416 -7.35 15.93 -20.93
N LEU A 417 -6.56 14.86 -20.81
CA LEU A 417 -6.88 13.54 -21.34
C LEU A 417 -7.95 12.83 -20.49
N PHE A 418 -7.77 12.83 -19.16
CA PHE A 418 -8.64 12.04 -18.28
C PHE A 418 -9.85 12.82 -17.77
N LYS A 419 -9.80 14.15 -17.64
CA LYS A 419 -10.91 15.00 -17.18
C LYS A 419 -11.60 14.43 -15.93
N ASP A 420 -12.75 13.79 -16.10
CA ASP A 420 -13.62 13.15 -15.11
C ASP A 420 -13.80 11.64 -15.33
N LYS A 421 -13.03 11.06 -16.26
CA LYS A 421 -12.97 9.61 -16.53
C LYS A 421 -12.11 8.90 -15.49
N TRP A 422 -12.38 7.61 -15.35
CA TRP A 422 -11.67 6.72 -14.45
C TRP A 422 -11.04 5.58 -15.25
N GLY A 423 -9.74 5.34 -15.06
CA GLY A 423 -8.98 4.31 -15.75
C GLY A 423 -7.99 4.89 -16.77
N GLY A 424 -6.79 4.30 -16.80
CA GLY A 424 -5.71 4.64 -17.71
C GLY A 424 -4.85 5.83 -17.26
N GLU A 425 -5.29 6.64 -16.29
CA GLU A 425 -4.54 7.81 -15.81
C GLU A 425 -3.25 7.43 -15.10
N ASP A 426 -3.28 6.34 -14.35
CA ASP A 426 -2.14 5.85 -13.59
C ASP A 426 -1.08 5.26 -14.54
N TRP A 427 -1.50 4.60 -15.63
CA TRP A 427 -0.59 4.09 -16.67
C TRP A 427 0.05 5.22 -17.48
N GLU A 428 -0.74 6.24 -17.86
CA GLU A 428 -0.23 7.36 -18.64
C GLU A 428 0.81 8.19 -17.88
N VAL A 429 0.63 8.38 -16.56
CA VAL A 429 1.66 9.08 -15.78
C VAL A 429 2.91 8.23 -15.61
N MET A 430 2.78 6.90 -15.49
CA MET A 430 3.93 5.98 -15.44
C MET A 430 4.76 6.00 -16.72
N ASP A 431 4.13 6.07 -17.90
CA ASP A 431 4.84 6.25 -19.16
C ASP A 431 5.71 7.53 -19.14
N ARG A 432 5.16 8.62 -18.60
CA ARG A 432 5.90 9.88 -18.48
C ARG A 432 6.98 9.83 -17.39
N MET A 433 6.82 9.05 -16.33
CA MET A 433 7.90 8.79 -15.36
C MET A 433 9.10 8.15 -16.08
N VAL A 434 8.83 7.08 -16.83
CA VAL A 434 9.82 6.37 -17.64
C VAL A 434 10.50 7.30 -18.65
N GLY A 435 9.72 8.07 -19.41
CA GLY A 435 10.24 9.05 -20.37
C GLY A 435 11.11 10.13 -19.73
N ASN A 436 10.94 10.39 -18.42
CA ASN A 436 11.75 11.33 -17.64
C ASN A 436 12.95 10.68 -16.92
N GLY A 437 13.23 9.41 -17.22
CA GLY A 437 14.33 8.65 -16.62
C GLY A 437 14.08 8.23 -15.16
N ILE A 438 12.81 8.14 -14.74
CA ILE A 438 12.42 7.65 -13.42
C ILE A 438 12.04 6.17 -13.56
N GLN A 439 12.79 5.30 -12.90
CA GLN A 439 12.51 3.87 -12.88
C GLN A 439 11.38 3.53 -11.91
N ILE A 440 10.49 2.63 -12.29
CA ILE A 440 9.36 2.22 -11.46
C ILE A 440 9.68 0.89 -10.79
N ILE A 441 9.86 0.91 -9.46
CA ILE A 441 10.01 -0.32 -8.68
C ILE A 441 8.62 -0.88 -8.38
N HIS A 442 8.25 -1.94 -9.12
CA HIS A 442 6.96 -2.63 -8.96
C HIS A 442 7.09 -3.87 -8.07
N GLN A 443 6.63 -3.80 -6.83
CA GLN A 443 6.86 -4.86 -5.83
C GLN A 443 5.55 -5.35 -5.23
N ARG A 444 5.27 -6.66 -5.29
CA ARG A 444 4.25 -7.28 -4.43
C ARG A 444 4.59 -6.99 -2.97
N LEU A 445 3.68 -6.34 -2.27
CA LEU A 445 3.86 -5.99 -0.87
C LEU A 445 2.94 -6.86 -0.01
N PRO A 446 3.49 -7.79 0.79
CA PRO A 446 2.70 -8.67 1.64
C PRO A 446 1.83 -7.88 2.60
N ARG A 447 0.60 -8.38 2.84
CA ARG A 447 -0.39 -7.77 3.74
C ARG A 447 -0.85 -6.36 3.36
N PHE A 448 -0.51 -5.91 2.15
CA PHE A 448 -1.18 -4.78 1.56
C PHE A 448 -2.44 -5.29 0.87
N TYR A 449 -3.61 -4.91 1.39
CA TYR A 449 -4.89 -5.41 0.89
C TYR A 449 -5.78 -4.31 0.34
N HIS A 450 -6.45 -4.62 -0.76
CA HIS A 450 -7.63 -3.89 -1.22
C HIS A 450 -8.86 -4.60 -0.66
N ILE A 451 -9.58 -3.92 0.23
CA ILE A 451 -10.76 -4.49 0.89
C ILE A 451 -11.89 -4.53 -0.13
N HIS A 452 -12.62 -5.64 -0.15
CA HIS A 452 -13.77 -5.76 -1.02
C HIS A 452 -14.80 -4.67 -0.74
N HIS A 453 -15.29 -4.01 -1.79
CA HIS A 453 -16.40 -3.06 -1.73
C HIS A 453 -17.26 -3.13 -2.99
N ASP A 454 -18.53 -2.76 -2.84
CA ASP A 454 -19.44 -2.55 -3.97
C ASP A 454 -19.14 -1.19 -4.62
N ARG A 455 -19.20 -1.14 -5.95
CA ARG A 455 -19.05 0.08 -6.73
C ARG A 455 -20.34 0.87 -6.88
N LYS A 456 -21.49 0.33 -6.45
CA LYS A 456 -22.76 1.06 -6.41
C LYS A 456 -22.61 2.33 -5.57
N HIS A 457 -23.13 3.44 -6.09
CA HIS A 457 -23.05 4.77 -5.48
C HIS A 457 -21.64 5.39 -5.41
N MET A 458 -20.62 4.73 -5.95
CA MET A 458 -19.31 5.35 -6.12
C MET A 458 -19.26 6.12 -7.44
N TRP A 459 -18.97 7.42 -7.34
CA TRP A 459 -18.55 8.32 -8.43
C TRP A 459 -19.51 8.45 -9.63
N ASN A 460 -20.73 7.94 -9.52
CA ASN A 460 -21.81 7.92 -10.51
C ASN A 460 -21.35 7.45 -11.90
N LYS A 461 -21.49 6.14 -12.16
CA LYS A 461 -21.90 5.73 -13.50
C LYS A 461 -23.30 6.28 -13.71
N THR A 462 -23.44 7.15 -14.70
CA THR A 462 -24.74 7.59 -15.20
C THR A 462 -25.53 6.38 -15.70
#